data_AF-A0A8H6K299-F1
#
_entry.id   AF-A0A8H6K299-F1
#
_cell.length_a   1.000
_cell.length_b   1.000
_cell.length_c   1.000
_cell.angle_alpha   90.00
_cell.angle_beta   90.00
_cell.angle_gamma   90.00
#
_symmetry.space_group_name_H-M   'P 1'
#
loop_
_entity.id
_entity.type
_entity.pdbx_description
1 polymer ?
#
loop_
_entity_poly.entity_id
_entity_poly.type
_entity_poly.pdbx_seq_one_letter_code
_entity_poly.pdbx_strand_id
1 'polypeptide(L)'
;MPDSIVFSVAPYHIISYGTLLGTTFFHSFVNGITMFRVLERPSFSAAQNALFPVYFTIQTALPAVMALTFPGSASPFGVQESSLVGLADESNRWSALVPIATMFVTGLVNLVVILPKTQKVMAARYAQEKKDGKKSYDPAPHSQEMLALNKSFGKLHGISTLVNLAGFIATVWYGFSLAARLD
;
A
#
# COMPACT_ATOMS: atom_id res chain seq x y z
N MET A 1 -11.14 -37.84 6.69
CA MET A 1 -12.05 -36.70 6.41
C MET A 1 -11.23 -35.72 5.60
N PRO A 2 -11.67 -35.20 4.44
CA PRO A 2 -10.99 -34.02 3.92
C PRO A 2 -11.17 -32.93 4.97
N ASP A 3 -10.07 -32.45 5.55
CA ASP A 3 -10.11 -31.37 6.53
C ASP A 3 -10.87 -30.20 5.91
N SER A 4 -11.86 -29.67 6.62
CA SER A 4 -12.71 -28.61 6.10
C SER A 4 -11.84 -27.43 5.68
N ILE A 5 -12.01 -26.99 4.42
CA ILE A 5 -11.29 -25.87 3.82
C ILE A 5 -11.45 -24.58 4.65
N VAL A 6 -12.54 -24.45 5.42
CA VAL A 6 -12.83 -23.29 6.28
C VAL A 6 -11.89 -23.23 7.51
N PHE A 7 -11.37 -24.37 7.97
CA PHE A 7 -10.40 -24.45 9.07
C PHE A 7 -8.94 -24.44 8.59
N SER A 8 -8.72 -24.40 7.27
CA SER A 8 -7.39 -24.20 6.68
C SER A 8 -7.05 -22.72 6.61
N VAL A 9 -5.77 -22.37 6.77
CA VAL A 9 -5.28 -20.98 6.64
C VAL A 9 -5.22 -20.51 5.17
N ALA A 10 -5.21 -21.43 4.22
CA ALA A 10 -4.99 -21.14 2.80
C ALA A 10 -6.04 -20.20 2.15
N PRO A 11 -7.36 -20.35 2.39
CA PRO A 11 -8.35 -19.43 1.82
C PRO A 11 -8.20 -18.00 2.35
N TYR A 12 -7.92 -17.84 3.65
CA TYR A 12 -7.68 -16.53 4.25
C TYR A 12 -6.44 -15.86 3.67
N HIS A 13 -5.40 -16.65 3.38
CA HIS A 13 -4.20 -16.18 2.73
C HIS A 13 -4.48 -15.66 1.31
N ILE A 14 -5.16 -16.46 0.49
CA ILE A 14 -5.52 -16.09 -0.90
C ILE A 14 -6.44 -14.88 -0.95
N ILE A 15 -7.45 -14.80 -0.07
CA ILE A 15 -8.36 -13.66 -0.01
C ILE A 15 -7.60 -12.39 0.40
N SER A 16 -6.68 -12.50 1.36
CA SER A 16 -5.84 -11.37 1.79
C SER A 16 -4.93 -10.90 0.65
N TYR A 17 -4.28 -11.84 -0.04
CA TYR A 17 -3.45 -11.55 -1.21
C TYR A 17 -4.26 -10.85 -2.32
N GLY A 18 -5.37 -11.45 -2.74
CA GLY A 18 -6.21 -10.93 -3.82
C GLY A 18 -6.79 -9.56 -3.49
N THR A 19 -7.24 -9.35 -2.25
CA THR A 19 -7.74 -8.05 -1.79
C THR A 19 -6.64 -6.99 -1.80
N LEU A 20 -5.42 -7.33 -1.36
CA LEU A 20 -4.28 -6.41 -1.36
C LEU A 20 -3.86 -6.02 -2.79
N LEU A 21 -3.70 -7.01 -3.67
CA LEU A 21 -3.33 -6.80 -5.06
C LEU A 21 -4.38 -5.95 -5.78
N GLY A 22 -5.65 -6.33 -5.67
CA GLY A 22 -6.77 -5.63 -6.30
C GLY A 22 -6.91 -4.19 -5.79
N THR A 23 -6.87 -3.98 -4.48
CA THR A 23 -6.95 -2.63 -3.87
C THR A 23 -5.80 -1.75 -4.35
N THR A 24 -4.58 -2.27 -4.31
CA THR A 24 -3.37 -1.52 -4.68
C THR A 24 -3.39 -1.15 -6.16
N PHE A 25 -3.69 -2.13 -7.03
CA PHE A 25 -3.78 -1.91 -8.47
C PHE A 25 -4.87 -0.92 -8.83
N PHE A 26 -6.10 -1.18 -8.37
CA PHE A 26 -7.25 -0.37 -8.73
C PHE A 26 -7.10 1.06 -8.23
N HIS A 27 -6.66 1.27 -6.98
CA HIS A 27 -6.49 2.63 -6.47
C HIS A 27 -5.39 3.40 -7.23
N SER A 28 -4.22 2.79 -7.40
CA SER A 28 -3.04 3.47 -7.95
C SER A 28 -3.16 3.78 -9.44
N PHE A 29 -3.68 2.83 -10.22
CA PHE A 29 -3.63 2.90 -11.70
C PHE A 29 -4.97 3.22 -12.36
N VAL A 30 -6.09 3.09 -11.62
CA VAL A 30 -7.43 3.35 -12.18
C VAL A 30 -8.12 4.47 -11.42
N ASN A 31 -8.50 4.23 -10.16
CA ASN A 31 -9.34 5.14 -9.39
C ASN A 31 -8.68 6.51 -9.18
N GLY A 32 -7.42 6.57 -8.74
CA GLY A 32 -6.71 7.82 -8.49
C GLY A 32 -6.55 8.68 -9.75
N ILE A 33 -6.19 8.06 -10.88
CA ILE A 33 -6.03 8.74 -12.17
C ILE A 33 -7.38 9.23 -12.69
N THR A 34 -8.42 8.39 -12.64
CA THR A 34 -9.76 8.77 -13.06
C THR A 34 -10.28 9.94 -12.23
N MET A 35 -10.20 9.86 -10.89
CA MET A 35 -10.63 10.95 -10.01
C MET A 35 -9.85 12.24 -10.26
N PHE A 36 -8.53 12.18 -10.46
CA PHE A 36 -7.73 13.37 -10.74
C PHE A 36 -8.14 14.06 -12.06
N ARG A 37 -8.59 13.30 -13.06
CA ARG A 37 -9.02 13.82 -14.36
C ARG A 37 -10.42 14.42 -14.35
N VAL A 38 -11.32 13.91 -13.51
CA VAL A 38 -12.75 14.27 -13.57
C VAL A 38 -13.21 15.18 -12.43
N LEU A 39 -12.53 15.16 -11.29
CA LEU A 39 -12.91 15.95 -10.12
C LEU A 39 -12.16 17.28 -10.08
N GLU A 40 -12.82 18.31 -9.57
CA GLU A 40 -12.15 19.53 -9.14
C GLU A 40 -11.12 19.22 -8.04
N ARG A 41 -10.02 19.97 -8.01
CA ARG A 41 -8.89 19.73 -7.09
C ARG A 41 -9.29 19.65 -5.62
N PRO A 42 -10.20 20.51 -5.09
CA PRO A 42 -10.65 20.39 -3.71
C PRO A 42 -11.39 19.06 -3.44
N SER A 43 -12.28 18.65 -4.36
CA SER A 43 -13.04 17.40 -4.27
C SER A 43 -12.14 16.18 -4.37
N PHE A 44 -11.18 16.19 -5.30
CA PHE A 44 -10.13 15.16 -5.40
C PHE A 44 -9.35 15.06 -4.08
N SER A 45 -8.87 16.19 -3.56
CA SER A 45 -8.10 16.23 -2.31
C SER A 45 -8.91 15.73 -1.11
N ALA A 46 -10.20 16.07 -1.03
CA ALA A 46 -11.09 15.57 0.02
C ALA A 46 -11.25 14.04 -0.06
N ALA A 47 -11.52 13.50 -1.25
CA ALA A 47 -11.63 12.06 -1.46
C ALA A 47 -10.33 11.32 -1.11
N GLN A 48 -9.18 11.84 -1.54
CA GLN A 48 -7.88 11.26 -1.24
C GLN A 48 -7.57 11.28 0.27
N ASN A 49 -7.86 12.39 0.97
CA ASN A 49 -7.65 12.48 2.42
C ASN A 49 -8.51 11.49 3.21
N ALA A 50 -9.71 11.15 2.73
CA ALA A 50 -10.57 10.14 3.33
C ALA A 50 -10.13 8.70 2.98
N LEU A 51 -9.70 8.46 1.75
CA LEU A 51 -9.34 7.13 1.26
C LEU A 51 -7.95 6.67 1.71
N PHE A 52 -6.94 7.53 1.74
CA PHE A 52 -5.56 7.13 2.03
C PHE A 52 -5.35 6.46 3.39
N PRO A 53 -5.97 6.91 4.50
CA PRO A 53 -5.87 6.20 5.78
C PRO A 53 -6.36 4.76 5.68
N VAL A 54 -7.49 4.53 5.00
CA VAL A 54 -8.06 3.19 4.79
C VAL A 54 -7.15 2.37 3.87
N TYR A 55 -6.75 2.95 2.75
CA TYR A 55 -5.89 2.32 1.75
C TYR A 55 -4.55 1.86 2.34
N PHE A 56 -3.82 2.73 3.04
CA PHE A 56 -2.55 2.36 3.67
C PHE A 56 -2.73 1.42 4.87
N THR A 57 -3.89 1.45 5.54
CA THR A 57 -4.22 0.45 6.57
C THR A 57 -4.39 -0.93 5.95
N ILE A 58 -5.12 -1.06 4.84
CA ILE A 58 -5.26 -2.33 4.10
C ILE A 58 -3.88 -2.82 3.66
N GLN A 59 -3.05 -1.94 3.09
CA GLN A 59 -1.69 -2.28 2.67
C GLN A 59 -0.74 -2.67 3.81
N THR A 60 -1.05 -2.29 5.05
CA THR A 60 -0.26 -2.67 6.23
C THR A 60 -0.81 -3.95 6.85
N ALA A 61 -2.12 -4.05 7.01
CA ALA A 61 -2.77 -5.14 7.73
C ALA A 61 -2.76 -6.45 6.93
N LEU A 62 -3.07 -6.40 5.62
CA LEU A 62 -3.18 -7.64 4.83
C LEU A 62 -1.85 -8.40 4.68
N PRO A 63 -0.68 -7.75 4.51
CA PRO A 63 0.60 -8.45 4.60
C PRO A 63 0.86 -9.12 5.94
N ALA A 64 0.44 -8.52 7.06
CA ALA A 64 0.54 -9.15 8.36
C ALA A 64 -0.38 -10.39 8.46
N VAL A 65 -1.61 -10.29 7.93
CA VAL A 65 -2.52 -11.44 7.84
C VAL A 65 -1.93 -12.54 6.95
N MET A 66 -1.36 -12.19 5.80
CA MET A 66 -0.67 -13.15 4.92
C MET A 66 0.49 -13.84 5.66
N ALA A 67 1.26 -13.11 6.45
CA ALA A 67 2.35 -13.70 7.23
C ALA A 67 1.83 -14.72 8.27
N LEU A 68 0.75 -14.38 8.99
CA LEU A 68 0.12 -15.25 9.98
C LEU A 68 -0.56 -16.47 9.35
N THR A 69 -1.07 -16.32 8.14
CA THR A 69 -1.81 -17.35 7.40
C THR A 69 -0.96 -18.04 6.33
N PHE A 70 0.37 -17.87 6.37
CA PHE A 70 1.25 -18.44 5.36
C PHE A 70 1.04 -19.96 5.26
N PRO A 71 0.68 -20.49 4.08
CA PRO A 71 0.37 -21.90 3.96
C PRO A 71 1.66 -22.73 4.02
N GLY A 72 1.64 -23.78 4.84
CA GLY A 72 2.65 -24.84 4.77
C GLY A 72 2.54 -25.57 3.42
N SER A 73 3.58 -26.32 3.07
CA SER A 73 3.62 -27.10 1.83
C SER A 73 4.14 -28.51 2.11
N ALA A 74 3.42 -29.53 1.67
CA ALA A 74 3.92 -30.89 1.66
C ALA A 74 4.49 -31.19 0.27
N SER A 75 5.78 -31.50 0.19
CA SER A 75 6.44 -31.93 -1.04
C SER A 75 7.04 -33.33 -0.87
N PRO A 76 7.39 -34.04 -1.95
CA PRO A 76 8.13 -35.30 -1.87
C PRO A 76 9.46 -35.19 -1.11
N PHE A 77 9.98 -33.98 -0.92
CA PHE A 77 11.24 -33.67 -0.25
C PHE A 77 11.07 -33.21 1.21
N GLY A 78 9.84 -33.18 1.74
CA GLY A 78 9.56 -32.84 3.13
C GLY A 78 8.28 -32.01 3.34
N VAL A 79 7.92 -31.81 4.59
CA VAL A 79 6.79 -30.96 5.01
C VAL A 79 7.34 -29.62 5.51
N GLN A 80 6.89 -28.53 4.89
CA GLN A 80 7.09 -27.18 5.41
C GLN A 80 5.97 -26.85 6.38
N GLU A 81 6.35 -26.37 7.57
CA GLU A 81 5.45 -25.83 8.57
C GLU A 81 4.62 -24.65 8.01
N SER A 82 3.46 -24.39 8.60
CA SER A 82 2.62 -23.24 8.26
C SER A 82 2.93 -22.00 9.11
N SER A 83 2.23 -20.90 8.84
CA SER A 83 2.26 -19.67 9.63
C SER A 83 3.65 -19.02 9.64
N LEU A 84 3.99 -18.31 10.72
CA LEU A 84 5.27 -17.58 10.83
C LEU A 84 6.49 -18.49 10.80
N VAL A 85 6.37 -19.74 11.27
CA VAL A 85 7.48 -20.70 11.27
C VAL A 85 7.85 -21.08 9.84
N GLY A 86 6.85 -21.47 9.04
CA GLY A 86 7.05 -21.74 7.61
C GLY A 86 7.57 -20.53 6.85
N LEU A 87 7.02 -19.35 7.13
CA LEU A 87 7.46 -18.12 6.47
C LEU A 87 8.94 -17.79 6.77
N ALA A 88 9.40 -18.07 8.00
CA ALA A 88 10.76 -17.79 8.43
C ALA A 88 11.79 -18.82 7.95
N ASP A 89 11.35 -19.93 7.34
CA ASP A 89 12.23 -20.93 6.74
C ASP A 89 13.12 -20.30 5.65
N GLU A 90 14.39 -20.69 5.61
CA GLU A 90 15.38 -20.12 4.68
C GLU A 90 14.99 -20.35 3.21
N SER A 91 14.34 -21.47 2.90
CA SER A 91 13.83 -21.77 1.56
C SER A 91 12.74 -20.78 1.10
N ASN A 92 12.08 -20.12 2.04
CA ASN A 92 10.99 -19.18 1.80
C ASN A 92 11.44 -17.71 1.83
N ARG A 93 12.74 -17.46 2.06
CA ARG A 93 13.30 -16.12 2.22
C ARG A 93 12.94 -15.19 1.05
N TRP A 94 13.24 -15.61 -0.17
CA TRP A 94 13.05 -14.77 -1.37
C TRP A 94 11.69 -14.97 -2.03
N SER A 95 11.07 -16.15 -1.84
CA SER A 95 9.78 -16.48 -2.43
C SER A 95 8.59 -15.94 -1.62
N ALA A 96 8.76 -15.70 -0.31
CA ALA A 96 7.67 -15.28 0.56
C ALA A 96 8.06 -14.21 1.59
N LEU A 97 9.08 -14.44 2.41
CA LEU A 97 9.41 -13.56 3.54
C LEU A 97 9.76 -12.13 3.09
N VAL A 98 10.73 -11.98 2.19
CA VAL A 98 11.17 -10.68 1.68
C VAL A 98 10.03 -9.91 1.01
N PRO A 99 9.26 -10.48 0.07
CA PRO A 99 8.17 -9.72 -0.54
C PRO A 99 7.05 -9.40 0.47
N ILE A 100 6.65 -10.32 1.36
CA ILE A 100 5.63 -10.03 2.39
C ILE A 100 6.09 -8.94 3.36
N ALA A 101 7.33 -9.01 3.84
CA ALA A 101 7.89 -7.97 4.69
C ALA A 101 7.99 -6.62 3.96
N THR A 102 8.34 -6.62 2.67
CA THR A 102 8.40 -5.40 1.86
C THR A 102 7.02 -4.76 1.73
N MET A 103 5.98 -5.55 1.44
CA MET A 103 4.58 -5.06 1.41
C MET A 103 4.18 -4.43 2.76
N PHE A 104 4.44 -5.13 3.87
CA PHE A 104 4.14 -4.65 5.21
C PHE A 104 4.85 -3.33 5.53
N VAL A 105 6.17 -3.27 5.35
CA VAL A 105 6.99 -2.11 5.70
C VAL A 105 6.63 -0.90 4.84
N THR A 106 6.43 -1.08 3.54
CA THR A 106 6.06 0.01 2.64
C THR A 106 4.67 0.58 2.98
N GLY A 107 3.68 -0.28 3.25
CA GLY A 107 2.36 0.12 3.74
C GLY A 107 2.46 0.89 5.06
N LEU A 108 3.21 0.35 6.02
CA LEU A 108 3.37 0.95 7.35
C LEU A 108 4.04 2.32 7.27
N VAL A 109 5.15 2.44 6.53
CA VAL A 109 5.86 3.72 6.34
C VAL A 109 4.93 4.78 5.72
N ASN A 110 4.13 4.39 4.72
CA ASN A 110 3.13 5.30 4.16
C ASN A 110 2.09 5.70 5.20
N LEU A 111 1.54 4.74 5.97
CA LEU A 111 0.49 4.96 6.95
C LEU A 111 0.93 5.87 8.12
N VAL A 112 2.06 5.55 8.76
CA VAL A 112 2.44 6.19 10.03
C VAL A 112 3.47 7.31 9.89
N VAL A 113 4.20 7.38 8.76
CA VAL A 113 5.22 8.42 8.54
C VAL A 113 4.81 9.41 7.46
N ILE A 114 4.52 8.94 6.24
CA ILE A 114 4.38 9.82 5.08
C ILE A 114 2.99 10.48 5.04
N LEU A 115 1.93 9.73 5.32
CA LEU A 115 0.55 10.23 5.33
C LEU A 115 0.38 11.38 6.34
N PRO A 116 0.76 11.27 7.64
CA PRO A 116 0.57 12.35 8.60
C PRO A 116 1.38 13.61 8.24
N LYS A 117 2.59 13.43 7.68
CA LYS A 117 3.41 14.56 7.20
C LYS A 117 2.75 15.25 6.01
N THR A 118 2.18 14.49 5.08
CA THR A 118 1.49 15.03 3.90
C THR A 118 0.24 15.80 4.31
N GLN A 119 -0.56 15.27 5.24
CA GLN A 119 -1.74 15.95 5.77
C GLN A 119 -1.40 17.27 6.46
N LYS A 120 -0.31 17.32 7.24
CA LYS A 120 0.19 18.56 7.84
C LYS A 120 0.56 19.61 6.79
N VAL A 121 1.29 19.22 5.75
CA VAL A 121 1.64 20.12 4.64
C VAL A 121 0.39 20.58 3.88
N MET A 122 -0.59 19.71 3.67
CA MET A 122 -1.86 20.08 3.02
C MET A 122 -2.66 21.09 3.85
N ALA A 123 -2.74 20.90 5.17
CA ALA A 123 -3.38 21.87 6.07
C ALA A 123 -2.68 23.23 6.02
N ALA A 124 -1.34 23.24 6.04
CA ALA A 124 -0.55 24.47 5.89
C ALA A 124 -0.76 25.14 4.53
N ARG A 125 -0.86 24.36 3.44
CA ARG A 125 -1.21 24.89 2.11
C ARG A 125 -2.57 25.56 2.14
N TYR A 126 -3.61 24.94 2.70
CA TYR A 126 -4.94 25.57 2.79
C TYR A 126 -4.95 26.85 3.61
N ALA A 127 -4.21 26.89 4.73
CA ALA A 127 -4.06 28.11 5.52
C ALA A 127 -3.37 29.22 4.70
N GLN A 128 -2.32 28.87 3.95
CA GLN A 128 -1.61 29.80 3.09
C GLN A 128 -2.48 30.27 1.91
N GLU A 129 -3.30 29.40 1.32
CA GLU A 129 -4.25 29.79 0.28
C GLU A 129 -5.23 30.86 0.75
N LYS A 130 -5.68 30.77 2.01
CA LYS A 130 -6.55 31.79 2.63
C LYS A 130 -5.81 33.10 2.87
N LYS A 131 -4.55 33.03 3.31
CA LYS A 131 -3.69 34.21 3.56
C LYS A 131 -3.34 34.94 2.26
N ASP A 132 -3.03 34.20 1.20
CA ASP A 132 -2.65 34.75 -0.09
C ASP A 132 -3.85 35.14 -0.96
N GLY A 133 -5.07 34.69 -0.61
CA GLY A 133 -6.26 34.84 -1.45
C GLY A 133 -6.15 34.10 -2.79
N LYS A 134 -5.27 33.09 -2.88
CA LYS A 134 -4.88 32.41 -4.12
C LYS A 134 -4.67 30.92 -3.89
N LYS A 135 -5.15 30.06 -4.79
CA LYS A 135 -5.02 28.61 -4.64
C LYS A 135 -3.60 28.15 -4.95
N SER A 136 -3.16 27.10 -4.27
CA SER A 136 -1.81 26.53 -4.41
C SER A 136 -1.49 25.97 -5.79
N TYR A 137 -2.52 25.82 -6.64
CA TYR A 137 -2.45 25.28 -7.99
C TYR A 137 -2.82 26.30 -9.08
N ASP A 138 -3.07 27.56 -8.71
CA ASP A 138 -3.30 28.63 -9.70
C ASP A 138 -2.00 28.98 -10.44
N PRO A 139 -2.06 29.67 -11.59
CA PRO A 139 -0.88 30.16 -12.30
C PRO A 139 -0.01 31.08 -11.42
N ALA A 140 1.29 31.12 -11.68
CA ALA A 140 2.25 32.00 -11.00
C ALA A 140 1.87 33.50 -11.09
N PRO A 141 2.38 34.37 -10.19
CA PRO A 141 3.29 34.08 -9.07
C PRO A 141 2.56 33.60 -7.81
N HIS A 142 3.28 32.85 -6.98
CA HIS A 142 2.87 32.42 -5.63
C HIS A 142 3.79 33.07 -4.60
N SER A 143 3.33 33.20 -3.34
CA SER A 143 4.19 33.63 -2.24
C SER A 143 5.36 32.66 -2.03
N GLN A 144 6.47 33.13 -1.47
CA GLN A 144 7.62 32.28 -1.15
C GLN A 144 7.23 31.14 -0.20
N GLU A 145 6.32 31.43 0.73
CA GLU A 145 5.77 30.45 1.67
C GLU A 145 4.97 29.36 0.95
N MET A 146 4.08 29.73 0.02
CA MET A 146 3.35 28.76 -0.80
C MET A 146 4.28 27.93 -1.69
N LEU A 147 5.33 28.52 -2.27
CA LEU A 147 6.32 27.79 -3.08
C LEU A 147 7.05 26.72 -2.24
N ALA A 148 7.45 27.05 -1.01
CA ALA A 148 8.09 26.11 -0.09
C ALA A 148 7.15 24.96 0.29
N LEU A 149 5.87 25.26 0.54
CA LEU A 149 4.85 24.25 0.84
C LEU A 149 4.54 23.35 -0.37
N ASN A 150 4.43 23.91 -1.57
CA ASN A 150 4.25 23.14 -2.81
C ASN A 150 5.42 22.20 -3.08
N LYS A 151 6.67 22.66 -2.86
CA LYS A 151 7.86 21.82 -2.98
C LYS A 151 7.85 20.67 -1.96
N SER A 152 7.47 20.97 -0.72
CA SER A 152 7.35 19.97 0.35
C SER A 152 6.28 18.91 0.04
N PHE A 153 5.12 19.35 -0.44
CA PHE A 153 4.05 18.47 -0.90
C PHE A 153 4.51 17.57 -2.05
N GLY A 154 5.12 18.14 -3.10
CA GLY A 154 5.64 17.37 -4.23
C GLY A 154 6.66 16.31 -3.82
N LYS A 155 7.57 16.65 -2.90
CA LYS A 155 8.55 15.69 -2.36
C LYS A 155 7.88 14.55 -1.60
N LEU A 156 6.96 14.85 -0.69
CA LEU A 156 6.25 13.82 0.10
C LEU A 156 5.40 12.92 -0.78
N HIS A 157 4.66 13.50 -1.73
CA HIS A 157 3.86 12.75 -2.70
C HIS A 157 4.72 11.82 -3.57
N GLY A 158 5.85 12.32 -4.09
CA GLY A 158 6.78 11.51 -4.86
C GLY A 158 7.37 10.34 -4.06
N ILE A 159 7.80 10.59 -2.82
CA ILE A 159 8.31 9.52 -1.93
C ILE A 159 7.22 8.49 -1.66
N SER A 160 6.01 8.93 -1.31
CA SER A 160 4.87 8.03 -1.05
C SER A 160 4.58 7.12 -2.25
N THR A 161 4.59 7.71 -3.46
CA THR A 161 4.35 7.00 -4.71
C THR A 161 5.41 5.93 -4.96
N LEU A 162 6.69 6.24 -4.76
CA LEU A 162 7.79 5.28 -4.92
C LEU A 162 7.72 4.15 -3.88
N VAL A 163 7.42 4.46 -2.63
CA VAL A 163 7.24 3.46 -1.56
C VAL A 163 6.05 2.54 -1.89
N ASN A 164 4.93 3.10 -2.35
CA ASN A 164 3.76 2.33 -2.77
C ASN A 164 4.07 1.45 -4.00
N LEU A 165 4.84 1.95 -4.97
CA LEU A 165 5.26 1.17 -6.13
C LEU A 165 6.15 -0.01 -5.74
N ALA A 166 7.09 0.17 -4.81
CA ALA A 166 7.91 -0.92 -4.29
C ALA A 166 7.06 -2.01 -3.63
N GLY A 167 6.07 -1.61 -2.82
CA GLY A 167 5.09 -2.53 -2.23
C GLY A 167 4.26 -3.28 -3.28
N PHE A 168 3.81 -2.59 -4.33
CA PHE A 168 3.09 -3.21 -5.45
C PHE A 168 3.95 -4.23 -6.20
N ILE A 169 5.22 -3.90 -6.52
CA ILE A 169 6.15 -4.82 -7.16
C ILE A 169 6.36 -6.07 -6.28
N ALA A 170 6.53 -5.91 -4.97
CA ALA A 170 6.61 -7.03 -4.04
C ALA A 170 5.33 -7.88 -4.01
N THR A 171 4.15 -7.26 -4.14
CA THR A 171 2.86 -7.96 -4.24
C THR A 171 2.77 -8.81 -5.52
N VAL A 172 3.21 -8.25 -6.66
CA VAL A 172 3.24 -8.99 -7.93
C VAL A 172 4.25 -10.12 -7.88
N TRP A 173 5.46 -9.87 -7.37
CA TRP A 173 6.49 -10.89 -7.17
C TRP A 173 5.96 -12.04 -6.31
N TYR A 174 5.36 -11.74 -5.15
CA TYR A 174 4.79 -12.76 -4.29
C TYR A 174 3.71 -13.58 -5.01
N GLY A 175 2.92 -12.96 -5.89
CA GLY A 175 1.91 -13.64 -6.70
C GLY A 175 2.46 -14.80 -7.53
N PHE A 176 3.62 -14.60 -8.18
CA PHE A 176 4.28 -15.67 -8.94
C PHE A 176 4.76 -16.81 -8.03
N SER A 177 5.30 -16.48 -6.86
CA SER A 177 5.75 -17.48 -5.88
C SER A 177 4.59 -18.22 -5.22
N LEU A 178 3.45 -17.56 -5.04
CA LEU A 178 2.22 -18.15 -4.54
C LEU A 178 1.61 -19.10 -5.57
N ALA A 179 1.57 -18.70 -6.86
CA ALA A 179 1.08 -19.55 -7.95
C ALA A 179 1.85 -20.88 -8.04
N ALA A 180 3.18 -20.84 -7.92
CA ALA A 180 4.03 -22.04 -7.93
C ALA A 180 3.79 -23.02 -6.76
N ARG A 181 2.97 -22.64 -5.75
CA ARG A 181 2.55 -23.52 -4.64
C ARG A 181 1.13 -24.07 -4.82
N LEU A 182 0.39 -23.54 -5.79
CA LEU A 182 -0.96 -23.99 -6.13
C LEU A 182 -0.96 -25.05 -7.24
N ASP A 183 0.13 -25.11 -8.01
CA ASP A 183 0.46 -26.17 -8.96
C ASP A 183 1.10 -27.38 -8.25
#